data_AF-S2FQ41-F1
#
_entry.id   AF-S2FQ41-F1
#
_cell.length_a   1.000
_cell.length_b   1.000
_cell.length_c   1.000
_cell.angle_alpha   90.00
_cell.angle_beta   90.00
_cell.angle_gamma   90.00
#
_symmetry.space_group_name_H-M   'P 1'
#
loop_
_entity.id
_entity.type
_entity.pdbx_description
1 polymer ?
#
loop_
_entity_poly.entity_id
_entity_poly.type
_entity_poly.pdbx_seq_one_letter_code
_entity_poly.pdbx_strand_id
1 'polypeptide(L)'
;MVVAVMAAAPMLANAAEPAKSETMPMPSEQMVQSKITKQLGGMSKTGDVDYDFAANMRMHHQMVIEMAQAELKSGKNQEMLHMAKDIIAAQKKEIAVIDQWIKANKKQ
;
A
#
# COMPACT_ATOMS: atom_id res chain seq x y z
N MET A 1 -30.34 17.53 64.73
CA MET A 1 -29.94 18.89 64.28
C MET A 1 -28.44 18.80 64.03
N VAL A 2 -27.89 19.05 62.85
CA VAL A 2 -28.14 20.17 61.94
C VAL A 2 -28.12 19.66 60.50
N VAL A 3 -29.14 20.04 59.73
CA VAL A 3 -29.14 19.96 58.26
C VAL A 3 -28.35 21.16 57.75
N ALA A 4 -27.36 20.94 56.90
CA ALA A 4 -26.76 21.99 56.08
C ALA A 4 -26.62 21.47 54.65
N VAL A 5 -27.67 21.72 53.86
CA VAL A 5 -27.60 21.79 52.41
C VAL A 5 -27.02 23.15 52.07
N MET A 6 -26.00 23.23 51.22
CA MET A 6 -25.83 24.32 50.25
C MET A 6 -24.96 23.89 49.06
N ALA A 7 -25.63 23.92 47.90
CA ALA A 7 -25.17 24.32 46.57
C ALA A 7 -23.93 23.64 45.95
N ALA A 8 -24.20 22.70 45.04
CA ALA A 8 -23.29 22.39 43.93
C ALA A 8 -23.27 23.57 42.95
N ALA A 9 -22.10 24.17 42.74
CA ALA A 9 -21.85 25.10 41.65
C ALA A 9 -21.46 24.31 40.38
N PRO A 10 -21.98 24.66 39.20
CA PRO A 10 -21.55 24.02 37.96
C PRO A 10 -20.16 24.56 37.58
N MET A 11 -19.14 23.70 37.58
CA MET A 11 -17.89 24.04 36.89
C MET A 11 -18.14 24.00 35.38
N LEU A 12 -17.88 25.14 34.76
CA LEU A 12 -17.89 25.38 33.32
C LEU A 12 -17.13 24.28 32.57
N ALA A 13 -17.80 23.72 31.56
CA ALA A 13 -17.19 22.83 30.58
C ALA A 13 -16.05 23.58 29.86
N ASN A 14 -14.81 23.17 30.10
CA ASN A 14 -13.70 23.56 29.24
C ASN A 14 -13.75 22.68 27.99
N ALA A 15 -14.25 23.24 26.89
CA ALA A 15 -14.21 22.62 25.58
C ALA A 15 -12.74 22.41 25.17
N ALA A 16 -12.25 21.18 25.27
CA ALA A 16 -11.04 20.77 24.57
C ALA A 16 -11.34 20.80 23.07
N GLU A 17 -10.57 21.59 22.33
CA GLU A 17 -10.64 21.71 20.87
C GLU A 17 -10.55 20.34 20.18
N PRO A 18 -11.30 20.10 19.09
CA PRO A 18 -11.13 18.87 18.34
C PRO A 18 -9.77 18.93 17.62
N ALA A 19 -8.88 18.01 17.98
CA ALA A 19 -7.69 17.71 17.20
C ALA A 19 -8.13 17.39 15.76
N LYS A 20 -7.73 18.21 14.80
CA LYS A 20 -7.90 17.93 13.37
C LYS A 20 -7.20 16.61 13.07
N SER A 21 -7.98 15.55 12.90
CA SER A 21 -7.54 14.34 12.21
C SER A 21 -7.24 14.74 10.77
N GLU A 22 -5.97 14.90 10.41
CA GLU A 22 -5.54 14.90 9.02
C GLU A 22 -5.76 13.49 8.47
N THR A 23 -6.98 13.23 8.00
CA THR A 23 -7.26 12.13 7.09
C THR A 23 -6.46 12.37 5.82
N MET A 24 -5.27 11.77 5.74
CA MET A 24 -4.62 11.57 4.45
C MET A 24 -5.60 10.79 3.57
N PRO A 25 -5.93 11.28 2.37
CA PRO A 25 -6.89 10.59 1.51
C PRO A 25 -6.28 9.26 1.07
N MET A 26 -6.81 8.16 1.61
CA MET A 26 -6.64 6.85 0.99
C MET A 26 -7.18 6.96 -0.44
N PRO A 27 -6.52 6.37 -1.45
CA PRO A 27 -7.14 6.23 -2.76
C PRO A 27 -8.50 5.57 -2.57
N SER A 28 -9.55 6.12 -3.19
CA SER A 28 -10.88 5.53 -3.06
C SER A 28 -10.83 4.05 -3.45
N GLU A 29 -11.61 3.20 -2.79
CA GLU A 29 -11.67 1.77 -3.11
C GLU A 29 -11.90 1.55 -4.62
N GLN A 30 -12.66 2.45 -5.25
CA GLN A 30 -12.87 2.48 -6.70
C GLN A 30 -11.59 2.79 -7.53
N MET A 31 -10.69 3.66 -7.04
CA MET A 31 -9.39 3.90 -7.69
C MET A 31 -8.44 2.71 -7.54
N VAL A 32 -8.46 2.03 -6.39
CA VAL A 32 -7.67 0.81 -6.18
C VAL A 32 -8.22 -0.32 -7.06
N GLN A 33 -9.54 -0.52 -7.06
CA GLN A 33 -10.21 -1.55 -7.86
C GLN A 33 -10.08 -1.29 -9.38
N SER A 34 -10.15 -0.04 -9.82
CA SER A 34 -9.96 0.29 -11.24
C SER A 34 -8.51 0.11 -11.70
N LYS A 35 -7.51 0.38 -10.85
CA LYS A 35 -6.11 0.05 -11.14
C LYS A 35 -5.90 -1.47 -11.23
N ILE A 36 -6.43 -2.22 -10.27
CA ILE A 36 -6.35 -3.69 -10.26
C ILE A 36 -7.03 -4.27 -11.50
N THR A 37 -8.26 -3.85 -11.82
CA THR A 37 -9.01 -4.32 -13.00
C THR A 37 -8.30 -3.97 -14.31
N LYS A 38 -7.72 -2.77 -14.41
CA LYS A 38 -6.93 -2.34 -15.58
C LYS A 38 -5.61 -3.13 -15.70
N GLN A 39 -5.01 -3.55 -14.59
CA GLN A 39 -3.82 -4.40 -14.58
C GLN A 39 -4.14 -5.85 -14.96
N LEU A 40 -5.28 -6.39 -14.51
CA LEU A 40 -5.79 -7.70 -14.95
C LEU A 40 -6.16 -7.71 -16.45
N GLY A 41 -6.69 -6.60 -16.97
CA GLY A 41 -6.95 -6.42 -18.41
C GLY A 41 -5.70 -6.14 -19.25
N GLY A 42 -4.55 -5.86 -18.62
CA GLY A 42 -3.27 -5.56 -19.26
C GLY A 42 -2.31 -6.74 -19.35
N MET A 43 -2.77 -7.96 -19.04
CA MET A 43 -1.96 -9.16 -19.24
C MET A 43 -1.59 -9.30 -20.71
N SER A 44 -0.30 -9.44 -21.00
CA SER A 44 0.18 -9.72 -22.35
C SER A 44 -0.48 -11.00 -22.86
N LYS A 45 -1.01 -10.95 -24.08
CA LYS A 45 -1.60 -12.08 -24.80
C LYS A 45 -0.98 -12.16 -26.19
N THR A 46 0.33 -12.31 -26.22
CA THR A 46 1.09 -12.47 -27.47
C THR A 46 0.89 -13.86 -28.07
N GLY A 47 0.37 -14.81 -27.27
CA GLY A 47 0.22 -16.22 -27.66
C GLY A 47 1.46 -17.05 -27.35
N ASP A 48 2.55 -16.40 -26.91
CA ASP A 48 3.72 -17.04 -26.35
C ASP A 48 3.58 -17.03 -24.82
N VAL A 49 3.24 -18.19 -24.26
CA VAL A 49 2.88 -18.32 -22.84
C VAL A 49 4.07 -17.96 -21.94
N ASP A 50 5.29 -18.29 -22.34
CA ASP A 50 6.49 -17.97 -21.56
C ASP A 50 6.75 -16.47 -21.55
N TYR A 51 6.61 -15.81 -22.72
CA TYR A 51 6.75 -14.37 -22.81
C TYR A 51 5.65 -13.64 -22.03
N ASP A 52 4.40 -14.09 -22.16
CA ASP A 52 3.27 -13.50 -21.46
C ASP A 52 3.43 -13.66 -19.94
N PHE A 53 3.88 -14.83 -19.47
CA PHE A 53 4.21 -15.06 -18.06
C PHE A 53 5.31 -14.11 -17.57
N ALA A 54 6.44 -14.02 -18.30
CA ALA A 54 7.55 -13.16 -17.95
C ALA A 54 7.14 -11.69 -17.88
N ALA A 55 6.42 -11.19 -18.89
CA ALA A 55 5.95 -9.82 -18.95
C ALA A 55 4.98 -9.50 -17.80
N ASN A 56 4.05 -10.42 -17.51
CA ASN A 56 3.07 -10.25 -16.44
C ASN A 56 3.72 -10.29 -15.05
N MET A 57 4.68 -11.20 -14.82
CA MET A 57 5.42 -11.28 -13.56
C MET A 57 6.28 -10.04 -13.34
N ARG A 58 6.96 -9.53 -14.37
CA ARG A 58 7.68 -8.26 -14.27
C ARG A 58 6.79 -7.13 -13.74
N MET A 59 5.57 -7.03 -14.28
CA MET A 59 4.60 -6.00 -13.89
C MET A 59 4.08 -6.23 -12.46
N HIS A 60 3.70 -7.46 -12.12
CA HIS A 60 3.23 -7.83 -10.79
C HIS A 60 4.29 -7.52 -9.72
N HIS A 61 5.54 -7.90 -9.95
CA HIS A 61 6.65 -7.63 -9.04
C HIS A 61 6.87 -6.12 -8.82
N GLN A 62 6.75 -5.32 -9.89
CA GLN A 62 6.86 -3.87 -9.80
C GLN A 62 5.75 -3.27 -8.92
N MET A 63 4.51 -3.77 -9.02
CA MET A 63 3.42 -3.35 -8.13
C MET A 63 3.73 -3.66 -6.66
N VAL A 64 4.25 -4.85 -6.38
CA VAL A 64 4.60 -5.27 -5.02
C VAL A 64 5.71 -4.38 -4.45
N ILE A 65 6.70 -3.99 -5.27
CA ILE A 65 7.74 -3.02 -4.87
C ILE A 65 7.12 -1.66 -4.51
N GLU A 66 6.18 -1.16 -5.32
CA GLU A 66 5.51 0.12 -5.03
C GLU A 66 4.71 0.07 -3.72
N MET A 67 4.02 -1.04 -3.45
CA MET A 67 3.31 -1.24 -2.18
C MET A 67 4.27 -1.31 -0.99
N ALA A 68 5.37 -2.06 -1.12
CA ALA A 68 6.39 -2.14 -0.08
C ALA A 68 7.06 -0.77 0.17
N GLN A 69 7.27 0.04 -0.86
CA GLN A 69 7.79 1.40 -0.70
C GLN A 69 6.80 2.32 0.02
N ALA A 70 5.49 2.16 -0.22
CA ALA A 70 4.46 2.89 0.52
C ALA A 70 4.48 2.49 2.01
N GLU A 71 4.64 1.19 2.31
CA GLU A 71 4.80 0.71 3.68
C GLU A 71 6.06 1.31 4.34
N LEU A 72 7.20 1.38 3.63
CA LEU A 72 8.40 2.03 4.18
C LEU A 72 8.25 3.53 4.43
N LYS A 73 7.36 4.20 3.69
CA LYS A 73 7.13 5.64 3.82
C LYS A 73 6.21 5.98 4.99
N SER A 74 5.18 5.17 5.22
CA SER A 74 4.07 5.53 6.13
C SER A 74 3.77 4.48 7.20
N GLY A 75 4.36 3.29 7.10
CA GLY A 75 4.18 2.18 8.04
C GLY A 75 4.82 2.46 9.40
N LYS A 76 4.30 1.79 10.43
CA LYS A 76 4.73 1.99 11.83
C LYS A 76 5.19 0.70 12.51
N ASN A 77 4.68 -0.45 12.07
CA ASN A 77 5.03 -1.74 12.63
C ASN A 77 6.44 -2.14 12.15
N GLN A 78 7.37 -2.39 13.09
CA GLN A 78 8.76 -2.68 12.75
C GLN A 78 8.96 -3.99 11.97
N GLU A 79 8.17 -5.01 12.26
CA GLU A 79 8.21 -6.29 11.54
C GLU A 79 7.75 -6.10 10.10
N MET A 80 6.69 -5.31 9.87
CA MET A 80 6.19 -5.02 8.53
C MET A 80 7.17 -4.14 7.73
N LEU A 81 7.83 -3.18 8.38
CA LEU A 81 8.89 -2.38 7.75
C LEU A 81 10.10 -3.24 7.37
N HIS A 82 10.47 -4.23 8.19
CA HIS A 82 11.52 -5.17 7.85
C HIS A 82 11.11 -6.04 6.66
N MET A 83 9.91 -6.61 6.71
CA MET A 83 9.35 -7.41 5.61
C MET A 83 9.31 -6.62 4.30
N ALA A 84 8.93 -5.34 4.33
CA ALA A 84 8.89 -4.49 3.15
C ALA A 84 10.29 -4.30 2.51
N LYS A 85 11.35 -4.15 3.31
CA LYS A 85 12.73 -4.10 2.81
C LYS A 85 13.13 -5.40 2.12
N ASP A 86 12.81 -6.53 2.73
CA ASP A 86 13.14 -7.85 2.22
C ASP A 86 12.40 -8.15 0.91
N ILE A 87 11.11 -7.80 0.86
CA ILE A 87 10.29 -7.88 -0.36
C ILE A 87 10.93 -7.06 -1.48
N ILE A 88 11.30 -5.80 -1.23
CA ILE A 88 11.93 -4.96 -2.27
C ILE A 88 13.23 -5.60 -2.78
N ALA A 89 14.06 -6.12 -1.87
CA ALA A 89 15.33 -6.73 -2.24
C ALA A 89 15.14 -8.02 -3.09
N ALA A 90 14.20 -8.88 -2.71
CA ALA A 90 13.90 -10.11 -3.44
C ALA A 90 13.28 -9.81 -4.82
N GLN A 91 12.23 -8.99 -4.85
CA GLN A 91 11.47 -8.67 -6.07
C GLN A 91 12.34 -7.96 -7.12
N LYS A 92 13.29 -7.10 -6.70
CA LYS A 92 14.27 -6.48 -7.63
C LYS A 92 15.21 -7.50 -8.28
N LYS A 93 15.63 -8.54 -7.55
CA LYS A 93 16.46 -9.61 -8.12
C LYS A 93 15.68 -10.42 -9.14
N GLU A 94 14.44 -10.75 -8.83
CA GLU A 94 13.54 -11.48 -9.75
C GLU A 94 13.23 -10.67 -11.01
N ILE A 95 12.96 -9.36 -10.89
CA ILE A 95 12.82 -8.47 -12.06
C ILE A 95 14.08 -8.50 -12.93
N ALA A 96 15.28 -8.48 -12.35
CA ALA A 96 16.51 -8.52 -13.14
C ALA A 96 16.65 -9.82 -13.94
N VAL A 97 16.29 -10.96 -13.35
CA VAL A 97 16.26 -12.26 -14.03
C VAL A 97 15.23 -12.26 -15.17
N ILE A 98 14.02 -11.77 -14.90
CA ILE A 98 12.94 -11.67 -15.88
C ILE A 98 13.34 -10.74 -17.05
N ASP A 99 13.93 -9.58 -16.76
CA ASP A 99 14.38 -8.62 -17.77
C ASP A 99 15.49 -9.19 -18.64
N GLN A 100 16.42 -9.94 -18.05
CA GLN A 100 17.45 -10.65 -18.80
C GLN A 100 16.85 -11.72 -19.71
N TRP A 101 15.89 -12.49 -19.21
CA TRP A 101 15.20 -13.51 -20.00
C TRP A 101 14.41 -12.90 -21.15
N ILE A 102 13.62 -11.84 -20.92
CA ILE A 102 12.86 -11.13 -21.95
C ILE A 102 13.80 -10.57 -23.02
N LYS A 103 14.93 -9.96 -22.62
CA LYS A 103 15.92 -9.41 -23.56
C LYS A 103 16.53 -10.50 -24.45
N ALA A 104 16.82 -11.67 -23.88
CA ALA A 104 17.40 -12.80 -24.62
C ALA A 104 16.39 -13.50 -25.55
N ASN A 105 15.08 -13.38 -25.28
CA ASN A 105 14.02 -14.10 -25.99
C ASN A 105 13.06 -13.17 -26.76
N LYS A 106 13.41 -11.89 -26.96
CA LYS A 106 12.67 -11.00 -27.86
C LYS A 106 12.71 -11.57 -29.27
N LYS A 107 11.58 -12.09 -29.77
CA LYS A 107 11.39 -12.35 -31.20
C LYS A 107 11.49 -11.00 -31.92
N GLN A 108 12.37 -10.93 -32.93
CA GLN A 108 12.51 -9.75 -33.80
C GLN A 108 11.21 -9.51 -34.58
#